data_AF-A0A353RJA4-F1
#
_entry.id   AF-A0A353RJA4-F1
#
_cell.length_a   1.000
_cell.length_b   1.000
_cell.length_c   1.000
_cell.angle_alpha   90.00
_cell.angle_beta   90.00
_cell.angle_gamma   90.00
#
_symmetry.space_group_name_H-M   'P 1'
#
loop_
_entity.id
_entity.type
_entity.pdbx_description
1 polymer ?
#
loop_
_entity_poly.entity_id
_entity_poly.type
_entity_poly.pdbx_seq_one_letter_code
_entity_poly.pdbx_strand_id
1 'polypeptide(L)' 'KTCEYGIKAVLYIAQQSLRQTRSKMSDIVQQIGSPEAFTGKVLGSLSRHGIVDSYTGPHG' A
#
# COMPACT_ATOMS: atom_id res chain seq x y z
N LYS A 1 7.32 -2.19 15.04
CA LYS A 1 6.24 -2.81 14.24
C LYS A 1 5.92 -2.07 12.93
N THR A 2 6.08 -0.74 12.84
CA THR A 2 5.86 0.03 11.59
C THR A 2 6.65 -0.49 10.39
N CYS A 3 7.92 -0.88 10.59
CA CYS A 3 8.78 -1.40 9.53
C CYS A 3 8.25 -2.72 8.92
N GLU A 4 7.85 -3.68 9.76
CA GLU A 4 7.28 -4.96 9.31
C GLU A 4 6.01 -4.77 8.48
N TYR A 5 5.11 -3.88 8.92
CA TYR A 5 3.89 -3.58 8.18
C TYR A 5 4.19 -2.89 6.85
N GLY A 6 5.19 -1.99 6.81
CA GLY A 6 5.64 -1.36 5.58
C GLY A 6 6.21 -2.35 4.57
N ILE A 7 7.05 -3.29 5.02
CA ILE A 7 7.62 -4.33 4.16
C ILE A 7 6.50 -5.22 3.58
N LYS A 8 5.55 -5.65 4.42
CA LYS A 8 4.39 -6.44 3.97
C LYS A 8 3.53 -5.67 2.97
N ALA A 9 3.31 -4.38 3.21
CA ALA A 9 2.56 -3.51 2.30
C ALA A 9 3.20 -3.45 0.92
N VAL A 10 4.50 -3.14 0.86
CA VAL A 10 5.26 -3.02 -0.39
C VAL A 10 5.28 -4.36 -1.11
N LEU A 11 5.51 -5.46 -0.40
CA LEU A 11 5.52 -6.80 -0.99
C LEU A 11 4.17 -7.14 -1.63
N TYR A 12 3.07 -6.84 -0.95
CA TYR A 12 1.74 -7.08 -1.48
C TYR A 12 1.47 -6.22 -2.73
N ILE A 13 1.76 -4.92 -2.66
CA ILE A 13 1.58 -3.98 -3.79
C ILE A 13 2.43 -4.41 -5.00
N ALA A 14 3.66 -4.86 -4.77
CA ALA A 14 4.54 -5.37 -5.82
C ALA A 14 3.97 -6.63 -6.48
N GLN A 15 3.45 -7.59 -5.69
CA GLN A 15 2.81 -8.79 -6.23
C GLN A 15 1.57 -8.46 -7.07
N GLN A 16 0.75 -7.51 -6.64
CA GLN A 16 -0.42 -7.09 -7.42
C GLN A 16 -0.01 -6.34 -8.69
N SER A 17 1.03 -5.50 -8.60
CA SER A 17 1.59 -4.80 -9.78
C SER A 17 2.14 -5.77 -10.82
N LEU A 18 2.79 -6.87 -10.40
CA LEU A 18 3.21 -7.94 -11.32
C LEU A 18 2.05 -8.61 -12.04
N ARG A 19 0.87 -8.63 -11.41
CA ARG A 19 -0.38 -9.13 -12.00
C ARG A 19 -1.11 -8.06 -12.83
N GLN A 20 -0.53 -6.87 -12.97
CA GLN A 20 -1.15 -5.69 -13.56
C GLN A 20 -2.48 -5.31 -12.90
N THR A 21 -2.66 -5.72 -11.64
CA THR A 21 -3.84 -5.44 -10.84
C THR A 21 -3.53 -4.34 -9.86
N ARG A 22 -4.41 -3.34 -9.79
CA ARG A 22 -4.26 -2.26 -8.81
C ARG A 22 -4.76 -2.72 -7.45
N SER A 23 -3.93 -2.52 -6.42
CA SER A 23 -4.31 -2.79 -5.04
C SER A 23 -5.18 -1.67 -4.48
N LYS A 24 -6.34 -2.01 -3.90
CA LYS A 24 -7.14 -1.04 -3.13
C LYS A 24 -6.58 -0.92 -1.72
N MET A 25 -6.77 0.25 -1.12
CA MET A 25 -6.40 0.52 0.27
C MET A 25 -6.97 -0.54 1.23
N SER A 26 -8.24 -0.90 1.04
CA SER A 26 -8.94 -1.88 1.86
C SER A 26 -8.31 -3.28 1.81
N ASP A 27 -7.85 -3.71 0.63
CA ASP A 27 -7.20 -5.02 0.45
C ASP A 27 -5.84 -5.05 1.16
N ILE A 28 -5.08 -3.96 1.03
CA ILE A 28 -3.78 -3.81 1.69
C ILE A 28 -3.96 -3.85 3.22
N VAL A 29 -4.97 -3.15 3.74
CA VAL A 29 -5.32 -3.14 5.17
C VAL A 29 -5.68 -4.54 5.67
N GLN A 30 -6.51 -5.27 4.92
CA GLN A 30 -6.89 -6.64 5.26
C GLN A 30 -5.70 -7.60 5.23
N GLN A 31 -4.81 -7.48 4.25
CA GLN A 31 -3.66 -8.36 4.13
C GLN A 31 -2.62 -8.11 5.23
N ILE A 32 -2.35 -6.84 5.53
CA ILE A 32 -1.38 -6.45 6.56
C ILE A 32 -1.94 -6.68 7.98
N GLY A 33 -3.27 -6.57 8.15
CA GLY A 33 -3.94 -6.72 9.44
C GLY A 33 -3.65 -5.56 10.40
N SER A 34 -3.41 -4.35 9.88
CA SER A 34 -3.15 -3.16 10.69
C SER A 34 -4.23 -2.09 10.48
N PRO A 35 -4.48 -1.18 11.45
CA PRO A 35 -5.50 -0.15 11.30
C PRO A 35 -5.35 0.67 10.02
N GLU A 36 -6.46 1.06 9.39
CA GLU A 36 -6.46 1.78 8.12
C GLU A 36 -5.70 3.12 8.21
N ALA A 37 -5.93 3.89 9.27
CA ALA A 37 -5.21 5.13 9.53
C ALA A 37 -3.69 4.92 9.69
N PHE A 38 -3.26 3.78 10.22
CA PHE A 38 -1.85 3.44 10.37
C PHE A 38 -1.24 3.03 9.03
N THR A 39 -1.91 2.12 8.32
CA THR A 39 -1.53 1.70 6.96
C THR A 39 -1.41 2.89 6.03
N GLY A 40 -2.35 3.85 6.12
CA GLY A 40 -2.35 5.07 5.31
C GLY A 40 -1.13 5.95 5.56
N LYS A 41 -0.69 6.09 6.82
CA LYS A 41 0.55 6.82 7.14
C LYS A 41 1.79 6.13 6.58
N VAL A 42 1.83 4.80 6.64
CA VAL A 42 2.94 4.01 6.11
C VAL A 42 3.00 4.13 4.59
N LEU A 43 1.88 3.89 3.89
CA LEU A 43 1.79 4.03 2.44
C LEU A 43 2.05 5.46 1.98
N GLY A 44 1.53 6.46 2.69
CA GLY A 44 1.82 7.86 2.41
C GLY A 44 3.31 8.19 2.54
N SER A 45 3.99 7.60 3.53
CA SER A 45 5.45 7.73 3.65
C SER A 45 6.17 7.05 2.48
N LEU A 46 5.77 5.84 2.12
CA LEU A 46 6.35 5.10 0.99
C LEU A 46 6.16 5.83 -0.35
N SER A 47 4.98 6.43 -0.56
CA SER A 47 4.69 7.22 -1.76
C SER A 47 5.53 8.48 -1.84
N ARG A 48 5.71 9.19 -0.72
CA ARG A 48 6.62 10.36 -0.65
C ARG A 48 8.08 10.01 -0.97
N HIS A 49 8.51 8.79 -0.68
CA HIS A 49 9.85 8.30 -1.00
C HIS A 49 9.95 7.68 -2.41
N GLY A 50 8.87 7.69 -3.20
CA GLY A 50 8.84 7.13 -4.56
C GLY A 50 8.90 5.61 -4.63
N ILE A 51 8.54 4.91 -3.54
CA ILE A 51 8.55 3.44 -3.47
C ILE A 51 7.25 2.86 -4.03
N VAL A 52 6.13 3.57 -3.86
CA VAL A 52 4.81 3.17 -4.36
C VAL A 52 4.10 4.35 -5.01
N ASP A 53 3.44 4.11 -6.12
CA ASP A 53 2.60 5.12 -6.77
C ASP A 53 1.17 5.03 -6.26
N SER A 54 0.64 6.18 -5.84
CA SER A 54 -0.77 6.31 -5.47
C SER A 54 -1.49 7.10 -6.56
N TYR A 55 -2.37 6.43 -7.29
CA TYR A 55 -3.33 7.09 -8.17
C TYR A 55 -4.59 7.39 -7.36
N THR A 56 -5.06 8.63 -7.36
CA THR A 56 -6.34 9.00 -6.71
C THR A 56 -7.13 9.90 -7.66
N GLY A 57 -8.38 9.53 -7.96
CA GLY A 57 -9.28 10.30 -8.84
C GLY A 57 -10.19 9.42 -9.71
N PRO A 58 -11.16 10.02 -10.44
CA PRO A 58 -12.12 9.28 -11.29
C PRO A 58 -11.48 8.55 -12.48
N HIS A 59 -10.25 8.92 -12.86
CA HIS A 59 -9.43 8.23 -13.87
C HIS A 59 -8.24 7.48 -13.26
N GLY A 60 -8.13 7.43 -11.93
CA GLY A 60 -7.05 6.77 -11.20
C GLY A 60 -7.42 5.36 -10.82
#